data_AF-X0V0P2-F1
#
_entry.id   AF-X0V0P2-F1
#
_cell.length_a   1.000
_cell.length_b   1.000
_cell.length_c   1.000
_cell.angle_alpha   90.00
_cell.angle_beta   90.00
_cell.angle_gamma   90.00
#
_symmetry.space_group_name_H-M   'P 1'
#
loop_
_entity.id
_entity.type
_entity.pdbx_description
1 polymer ?
#
loop_
_entity_poly.entity_id
_entity_poly.type
_entity_poly.pdbx_seq_one_letter_code
_entity_poly.pdbx_strand_id
1 'polypeptide(L)'
;AIAVQDHGVFPKGTSNRKFRIRKIQEALNQSSKPESLAFTEDEIPSYYLRMKAAAVSSRSQLPSARVLLMDTSPAAVLGCLQDITVKNADPVLAVNVGNGHTMAAIISGGHVAGVMEHHTRALTPQKIEQLLVNFADGQLYDTDVFNDGGHGVFYLSHPLGFSQIQTVAATGPNRSLLAKTDLSVHFAAPAGDVMMTGPIGLIEAAKKKFSST
;
A
#
# COMPACT_ATOMS: atom_id res chain seq x y z
N ALA A 1 9.29 -15.12 -1.87
CA ALA A 1 8.37 -13.98 -2.07
C ALA A 1 9.18 -12.76 -2.48
N ILE A 2 8.69 -11.95 -3.41
CA ILE A 2 9.43 -10.85 -4.03
C ILE A 2 8.53 -9.62 -4.08
N ALA A 3 9.04 -8.45 -3.69
CA ALA A 3 8.34 -7.18 -3.89
C ALA A 3 8.96 -6.42 -5.05
N VAL A 4 8.15 -5.93 -5.98
CA VAL A 4 8.59 -5.05 -7.08
C VAL A 4 7.59 -3.94 -7.29
N GLN A 5 8.05 -2.72 -7.49
CA GLN A 5 7.14 -1.64 -7.88
C GLN A 5 6.74 -1.85 -9.34
N ASP A 6 5.44 -2.00 -9.61
CA ASP A 6 4.92 -2.14 -10.96
C ASP A 6 3.65 -1.30 -11.17
N HIS A 7 3.70 -0.36 -12.11
CA HIS A 7 2.54 0.46 -12.47
C HIS A 7 1.62 -0.27 -13.44
N GLY A 8 2.13 -1.32 -14.07
CA GLY A 8 1.53 -1.97 -15.21
C GLY A 8 1.70 -1.19 -16.51
N VAL A 9 1.65 -1.92 -17.62
CA VAL A 9 1.57 -1.35 -18.96
C VAL A 9 0.17 -0.85 -19.18
N PHE A 10 0.05 0.47 -19.35
CA PHE A 10 -1.21 1.16 -19.50
C PHE A 10 -1.59 1.34 -20.98
N PRO A 11 -2.90 1.30 -21.33
CA PRO A 11 -3.36 1.56 -22.68
C PRO A 11 -3.02 2.99 -23.16
N LYS A 12 -2.86 3.16 -24.48
CA LYS A 12 -2.65 4.48 -25.09
C LYS A 12 -3.79 5.43 -24.70
N GLY A 13 -3.45 6.68 -24.37
CA GLY A 13 -4.41 7.69 -23.93
C GLY A 13 -4.82 7.61 -22.46
N THR A 14 -4.34 6.61 -21.71
CA THR A 14 -4.54 6.53 -20.25
C THR A 14 -3.31 7.06 -19.52
N SER A 15 -3.50 7.80 -18.43
CA SER A 15 -2.39 8.16 -17.54
C SER A 15 -1.90 6.91 -16.79
N ASN A 16 -0.59 6.68 -16.76
CA ASN A 16 0.03 5.61 -15.97
C ASN A 16 -0.38 5.65 -14.48
N ARG A 17 -0.49 6.85 -13.92
CA ARG A 17 -0.94 7.14 -12.56
C ARG A 17 -2.36 6.62 -12.30
N LYS A 18 -3.30 6.98 -13.18
CA LYS A 18 -4.68 6.51 -13.10
C LYS A 18 -4.80 5.01 -13.33
N PHE A 19 -4.03 4.47 -14.28
CA PHE A 19 -4.03 3.05 -14.54
C PHE A 19 -3.61 2.25 -13.28
N ARG A 20 -2.50 2.64 -12.64
CA ARG A 20 -1.99 2.00 -11.43
C ARG A 20 -3.05 1.96 -10.33
N ILE A 21 -3.57 3.12 -9.92
CA ILE A 21 -4.49 3.17 -8.79
C ILE A 21 -5.82 2.46 -9.08
N ARG A 22 -6.30 2.52 -10.33
CA ARG A 22 -7.48 1.77 -10.76
C ARG A 22 -7.28 0.26 -10.68
N LYS A 23 -6.10 -0.26 -11.05
CA LYS A 23 -5.81 -1.70 -10.93
C LYS A 23 -5.72 -2.17 -9.49
N ILE A 24 -5.23 -1.32 -8.58
CA ILE A 24 -5.27 -1.60 -7.14
C ILE A 24 -6.74 -1.63 -6.66
N GLN A 25 -7.56 -0.67 -7.07
CA GLN A 25 -8.99 -0.63 -6.72
C GLN A 25 -9.75 -1.86 -7.25
N GLU A 26 -9.55 -2.23 -8.51
CA GLU A 26 -10.17 -3.41 -9.12
C GLU A 26 -9.84 -4.69 -8.34
N ALA A 27 -8.58 -4.88 -7.93
CA ALA A 27 -8.17 -6.03 -7.14
C ALA A 27 -8.81 -6.04 -5.74
N LEU A 28 -8.85 -4.89 -5.06
CA LEU A 28 -9.44 -4.79 -3.73
C LEU A 28 -10.97 -4.84 -3.71
N ASN A 29 -11.64 -4.55 -4.84
CA ASN A 29 -13.08 -4.78 -4.99
C ASN A 29 -13.43 -6.28 -5.03
N GLN A 30 -12.51 -7.15 -5.49
CA GLN A 30 -12.71 -8.59 -5.45
C GLN A 30 -12.49 -9.16 -4.04
N SER A 31 -11.53 -8.58 -3.31
CA SER A 31 -11.29 -8.88 -1.90
C SER A 31 -10.59 -7.70 -1.26
N SER A 32 -11.26 -7.08 -0.28
CA SER A 32 -10.71 -5.92 0.45
C SER A 32 -9.64 -6.30 1.48
N LYS A 33 -9.17 -7.55 1.50
CA LYS A 33 -8.03 -7.94 2.34
C LYS A 33 -6.71 -7.37 1.78
N PRO A 34 -5.83 -6.76 2.60
CA PRO A 34 -4.57 -6.19 2.10
C PRO A 34 -3.67 -7.20 1.37
N GLU A 35 -3.66 -8.47 1.80
CA GLU A 35 -2.92 -9.56 1.16
C GLU A 35 -3.47 -9.97 -0.22
N SER A 36 -4.66 -9.50 -0.62
CA SER A 36 -5.24 -9.80 -1.95
C SER A 36 -4.45 -9.17 -3.10
N LEU A 37 -3.60 -8.18 -2.79
CA LEU A 37 -2.69 -7.54 -3.74
C LEU A 37 -1.41 -8.37 -4.00
N ALA A 38 -1.31 -9.57 -3.43
CA ALA A 38 -0.26 -10.53 -3.72
C ALA A 38 -0.71 -11.60 -4.74
N PHE A 39 0.17 -11.89 -5.68
CA PHE A 39 -0.04 -12.79 -6.81
C PHE A 39 0.89 -14.00 -6.70
N THR A 40 0.37 -15.19 -6.92
CA THR A 40 1.20 -16.31 -7.37
C THR A 40 1.60 -16.10 -8.83
N GLU A 41 2.55 -16.89 -9.32
CA GLU A 41 3.05 -16.79 -10.70
C GLU A 41 1.94 -16.79 -11.76
N ASP A 42 0.99 -17.72 -11.65
CA ASP A 42 -0.11 -17.88 -12.61
C ASP A 42 -1.18 -16.79 -12.51
N GLU A 43 -1.20 -16.04 -11.40
CA GLU A 43 -2.18 -14.98 -11.16
C GLU A 43 -1.70 -13.60 -11.64
N ILE A 44 -0.41 -13.44 -11.98
CA ILE A 44 0.15 -12.13 -12.34
C ILE A 44 -0.53 -11.61 -13.61
N PRO A 45 -1.28 -10.49 -13.53
CA PRO A 45 -1.90 -9.89 -14.70
C PRO A 45 -0.89 -9.58 -15.81
N SER A 46 -1.33 -9.71 -17.07
CA SER A 46 -0.46 -9.53 -18.24
C SER A 46 0.19 -8.15 -18.34
N TYR A 47 -0.42 -7.13 -17.74
CA TYR A 47 0.11 -5.78 -17.72
C TYR A 47 1.25 -5.56 -16.71
N TYR A 48 1.47 -6.41 -15.70
CA TYR A 48 2.57 -6.25 -14.73
C TYR A 48 3.87 -6.91 -15.21
N LEU A 49 4.53 -6.28 -16.19
CA LEU A 49 5.73 -6.84 -16.80
C LEU A 49 6.92 -6.97 -15.85
N ARG A 50 7.09 -6.08 -14.87
CA ARG A 50 8.19 -6.19 -13.89
C ARG A 50 7.96 -7.36 -12.95
N MET A 51 6.71 -7.58 -12.54
CA MET A 51 6.34 -8.78 -11.76
C MET A 51 6.61 -10.05 -12.58
N LYS A 52 6.18 -10.11 -13.84
CA LYS A 52 6.47 -11.26 -14.70
C LYS A 52 7.96 -11.52 -14.87
N ALA A 53 8.76 -10.48 -15.11
CA ALA A 53 10.20 -10.61 -15.24
C ALA A 53 10.85 -11.13 -13.95
N ALA A 54 10.38 -10.66 -12.78
CA ALA A 54 10.84 -11.13 -11.48
C ALA A 54 10.45 -12.60 -11.23
N ALA A 55 9.25 -13.02 -11.65
CA ALA A 55 8.81 -14.42 -11.57
C ALA A 55 9.72 -15.34 -12.41
N VAL A 56 9.92 -15.01 -13.69
CA VAL A 56 10.82 -15.76 -14.59
C VAL A 56 12.24 -15.85 -14.02
N SER A 57 12.79 -14.73 -13.55
CA SER A 57 14.14 -14.69 -12.96
C SER A 57 14.24 -15.48 -11.67
N SER A 58 13.16 -15.55 -10.88
CA SER A 58 13.11 -16.38 -9.68
C SER A 58 13.09 -17.85 -10.02
N ARG A 59 12.34 -18.27 -11.04
CA ARG A 59 12.23 -19.67 -11.47
C ARG A 59 13.54 -20.21 -12.03
N SER A 60 14.31 -19.39 -12.74
CA SER A 60 15.62 -19.80 -13.26
C SER A 60 16.65 -20.04 -12.14
N GLN A 61 16.54 -19.32 -11.02
CA GLN A 61 17.45 -19.44 -9.88
C GLN A 61 16.96 -20.46 -8.84
N LEU A 62 15.66 -20.60 -8.65
CA LEU A 62 15.03 -21.46 -7.65
C LEU A 62 13.87 -22.29 -8.26
N PRO A 63 14.17 -23.32 -9.06
CA PRO A 63 13.16 -24.06 -9.85
C PRO A 63 12.11 -24.83 -9.03
N SER A 64 12.37 -25.09 -7.75
CA SER A 64 11.43 -25.81 -6.87
C SER A 64 10.67 -24.88 -5.92
N ALA A 65 11.00 -23.58 -5.88
CA ALA A 65 10.35 -22.64 -4.99
C ALA A 65 8.98 -22.19 -5.55
N ARG A 66 7.99 -22.06 -4.66
CA ARG A 66 6.74 -21.33 -4.94
C ARG A 66 7.05 -19.83 -4.98
N VAL A 67 6.63 -19.16 -6.05
CA VAL A 67 6.85 -17.72 -6.22
C VAL A 67 5.60 -16.95 -5.82
N LEU A 68 5.79 -15.91 -5.01
CA LEU A 68 4.78 -14.93 -4.65
C LEU A 68 5.34 -13.54 -4.96
N LEU A 69 4.54 -12.69 -5.60
CA LEU A 69 4.88 -11.32 -5.90
C LEU A 69 3.86 -10.35 -5.33
N MET A 70 4.31 -9.17 -4.94
CA MET A 70 3.47 -8.08 -4.48
C MET A 70 4.10 -6.73 -4.85
N ASP A 71 3.29 -5.69 -5.00
CA ASP A 71 3.85 -4.34 -5.15
C ASP A 71 4.52 -3.89 -3.85
N THR A 72 5.62 -3.13 -3.96
CA THR A 72 6.40 -2.70 -2.79
C THR A 72 5.61 -1.86 -1.79
N SER A 73 4.70 -0.98 -2.26
CA SER A 73 3.95 -0.11 -1.36
C SER A 73 2.88 -0.89 -0.57
N PRO A 74 2.02 -1.71 -1.21
CA PRO A 74 1.14 -2.64 -0.51
C PRO A 74 1.87 -3.60 0.43
N ALA A 75 3.03 -4.14 0.05
CA ALA A 75 3.82 -5.00 0.94
C ALA A 75 4.27 -4.25 2.19
N ALA A 76 4.77 -3.02 2.06
CA ALA A 76 5.15 -2.18 3.19
C ALA A 76 3.95 -1.85 4.10
N VAL A 77 2.79 -1.54 3.52
CA VAL A 77 1.55 -1.33 4.27
C VAL A 77 1.14 -2.58 5.04
N LEU A 78 1.12 -3.75 4.40
CA LEU A 78 0.75 -5.01 5.07
C LEU A 78 1.71 -5.35 6.22
N GLY A 79 3.02 -5.14 6.04
CA GLY A 79 3.97 -5.34 7.14
C GLY A 79 3.85 -4.31 8.25
N CYS A 80 3.50 -3.06 7.92
CA CYS A 80 3.19 -2.02 8.91
C CYS A 80 2.10 -2.50 9.89
N LEU A 81 1.09 -3.23 9.40
CA LEU A 81 0.01 -3.80 10.22
C LEU A 81 0.46 -4.93 11.16
N GLN A 82 1.68 -5.44 11.01
CA GLN A 82 2.24 -6.50 11.87
C GLN A 82 3.09 -5.98 13.02
N ASP A 83 3.30 -4.66 13.10
CA ASP A 83 3.90 -4.04 14.26
C ASP A 83 3.03 -4.30 15.50
N ILE A 84 3.64 -4.59 16.65
CA ILE A 84 2.94 -5.03 17.85
C ILE A 84 1.93 -3.99 18.36
N THR A 85 2.22 -2.71 18.18
CA THR A 85 1.32 -1.61 18.55
C THR A 85 0.17 -1.52 17.55
N VAL A 86 0.48 -1.63 16.25
CA VAL A 86 -0.50 -1.45 15.17
C VAL A 86 -1.48 -2.63 15.08
N LYS A 87 -1.00 -3.86 15.31
CA LYS A 87 -1.80 -5.09 15.19
C LYS A 87 -3.00 -5.14 16.14
N ASN A 88 -2.94 -4.39 17.25
CA ASN A 88 -4.01 -4.32 18.26
C ASN A 88 -4.90 -3.07 18.10
N ALA A 89 -4.68 -2.26 17.07
CA ALA A 89 -5.46 -1.07 16.78
C ALA A 89 -6.44 -1.30 15.61
N ASP A 90 -7.63 -0.72 15.70
CA ASP A 90 -8.65 -0.70 14.67
C ASP A 90 -9.61 0.47 14.92
N PRO A 91 -9.80 1.41 13.96
CA PRO A 91 -9.19 1.51 12.64
C PRO A 91 -7.75 2.05 12.63
N VAL A 92 -7.00 1.68 11.59
CA VAL A 92 -5.62 2.13 11.35
C VAL A 92 -5.53 2.93 10.05
N LEU A 93 -4.86 4.08 10.10
CA LEU A 93 -4.38 4.78 8.90
C LEU A 93 -2.91 4.40 8.67
N ALA A 94 -2.67 3.45 7.79
CA ALA A 94 -1.33 2.96 7.47
C ALA A 94 -0.72 3.76 6.31
N VAL A 95 0.47 4.35 6.52
CA VAL A 95 1.11 5.27 5.57
C VAL A 95 2.53 4.80 5.25
N ASN A 96 2.79 4.41 4.01
CA ASN A 96 4.13 4.18 3.49
C ASN A 96 4.63 5.45 2.79
N VAL A 97 5.58 6.17 3.38
CA VAL A 97 6.26 7.31 2.76
C VAL A 97 7.53 6.83 2.06
N GLY A 98 7.36 6.33 0.84
CA GLY A 98 8.42 5.74 0.01
C GLY A 98 9.38 6.77 -0.60
N ASN A 99 10.28 6.32 -1.47
CA ASN A 99 11.17 7.23 -2.21
C ASN A 99 10.44 7.96 -3.35
N GLY A 100 9.66 7.22 -4.14
CA GLY A 100 8.90 7.77 -5.27
C GLY A 100 7.45 8.06 -4.93
N HIS A 101 6.82 7.20 -4.13
CA HIS A 101 5.39 7.27 -3.82
C HIS A 101 5.13 7.20 -2.33
N THR A 102 4.16 8.00 -1.90
CA THR A 102 3.52 7.90 -0.60
C THR A 102 2.17 7.25 -0.82
N MET A 103 1.95 6.09 -0.21
CA MET A 103 0.67 5.39 -0.22
C MET A 103 0.10 5.40 1.18
N ALA A 104 -1.17 5.75 1.32
CA ALA A 104 -1.91 5.61 2.57
C ALA A 104 -3.12 4.69 2.35
N ALA A 105 -3.41 3.84 3.33
CA ALA A 105 -4.55 2.94 3.33
C ALA A 105 -5.26 3.03 4.68
N ILE A 106 -6.59 3.13 4.63
CA ILE A 106 -7.43 3.01 5.84
C ILE A 106 -7.76 1.53 5.98
N ILE A 107 -7.43 0.94 7.12
CA ILE A 107 -7.75 -0.44 7.47
C ILE A 107 -8.77 -0.42 8.60
N SER A 108 -9.92 -1.06 8.38
CA SER A 108 -10.96 -1.22 9.38
C SER A 108 -11.50 -2.64 9.41
N GLY A 109 -11.59 -3.26 10.58
CA GLY A 109 -12.03 -4.66 10.73
C GLY A 109 -11.16 -5.65 9.94
N GLY A 110 -9.87 -5.34 9.76
CA GLY A 110 -8.95 -6.11 8.93
C GLY A 110 -9.26 -6.09 7.43
N HIS A 111 -9.95 -5.06 6.94
CA HIS A 111 -10.23 -4.81 5.52
C HIS A 111 -9.77 -3.41 5.13
N VAL A 112 -9.34 -3.24 3.88
CA VAL A 112 -9.05 -1.94 3.28
C VAL A 112 -10.38 -1.20 3.05
N ALA A 113 -10.54 -0.04 3.68
CA ALA A 113 -11.67 0.85 3.47
C ALA A 113 -11.41 1.87 2.35
N GLY A 114 -10.14 2.19 2.07
CA GLY A 114 -9.75 3.08 0.99
C GLY A 114 -8.24 3.15 0.83
N VAL A 115 -7.78 3.68 -0.30
CA VAL A 115 -6.36 3.92 -0.60
C VAL A 115 -6.20 5.27 -1.30
N MET A 116 -5.17 6.02 -0.91
CA MET A 116 -4.65 7.14 -1.71
C MET A 116 -3.17 6.90 -2.04
N GLU A 117 -2.73 7.40 -3.19
CA GLU A 117 -1.31 7.39 -3.55
C GLU A 117 -0.89 8.73 -4.18
N HIS A 118 0.24 9.27 -3.74
CA HIS A 118 0.81 10.52 -4.22
C HIS A 118 2.32 10.38 -4.50
N HIS A 119 2.88 11.23 -5.35
CA HIS A 119 4.34 11.31 -5.47
C HIS A 119 4.94 11.93 -4.19
N THR A 120 5.90 11.24 -3.57
CA THR A 120 6.50 11.69 -2.29
C THR A 120 7.16 13.05 -2.42
N ARG A 121 7.86 13.31 -3.53
CA ARG A 121 8.55 14.59 -3.78
C ARG A 121 7.65 15.82 -3.83
N ALA A 122 6.34 15.62 -4.01
CA ALA A 122 5.36 16.69 -4.10
C ALA A 122 4.69 16.99 -2.73
N LEU A 123 5.10 16.28 -1.67
CA LEU A 123 4.53 16.41 -0.34
C LEU A 123 5.42 17.27 0.57
N THR A 124 4.80 18.26 1.20
CA THR A 124 5.32 18.98 2.37
C THR A 124 4.65 18.42 3.64
N PRO A 125 5.16 18.72 4.85
CA PRO A 125 4.49 18.31 6.09
C PRO A 125 3.02 18.73 6.15
N GLN A 126 2.74 20.01 5.86
CA GLN A 126 1.37 20.54 5.88
C GLN A 126 0.47 19.86 4.85
N LYS A 127 1.00 19.57 3.65
CA LYS A 127 0.24 18.92 2.58
C LYS A 127 -0.08 17.46 2.92
N ILE A 128 0.90 16.68 3.38
CA ILE A 128 0.64 15.27 3.73
C ILE A 128 -0.34 15.18 4.89
N GLU A 129 -0.23 16.07 5.88
CA GLU A 129 -1.18 16.15 7.00
C GLU A 129 -2.61 16.38 6.51
N GLN A 130 -2.84 17.44 5.73
CA GLN A 130 -4.18 17.76 5.21
C GLN A 130 -4.74 16.64 4.34
N LEU A 131 -3.91 16.01 3.49
CA LEU A 131 -4.33 14.89 2.66
C LEU A 131 -4.76 13.69 3.50
N LEU A 132 -3.99 13.33 4.53
CA LEU A 132 -4.29 12.19 5.39
C LEU A 132 -5.57 12.40 6.22
N VAL A 133 -5.77 13.61 6.74
CA VAL A 133 -7.00 13.97 7.47
C VAL A 133 -8.21 13.91 6.54
N ASN A 134 -8.16 14.62 5.40
CA ASN A 134 -9.27 14.63 4.42
C ASN A 134 -9.56 13.22 3.87
N PHE A 135 -8.53 12.40 3.69
CA PHE A 135 -8.70 11.02 3.27
C PHE A 135 -9.45 10.19 4.33
N ALA A 136 -9.07 10.28 5.60
CA ALA A 136 -9.77 9.58 6.68
C ALA A 136 -11.18 10.12 6.95
N ASP A 137 -11.44 11.39 6.64
CA ASP A 137 -12.77 12.01 6.70
C ASP A 137 -13.65 11.73 5.46
N GLY A 138 -13.12 11.03 4.45
CA GLY A 138 -13.83 10.77 3.20
C GLY A 138 -14.08 12.02 2.35
N GLN A 139 -13.35 13.11 2.60
CA GLN A 139 -13.47 14.40 1.92
C GLN A 139 -12.44 14.61 0.81
N LEU A 140 -11.58 13.63 0.56
CA LEU A 140 -10.58 13.69 -0.51
C LEU A 140 -11.12 13.08 -1.80
N TYR A 141 -11.15 13.85 -2.89
CA TYR A 141 -11.62 13.42 -4.20
C TYR A 141 -10.47 13.01 -5.14
N ASP A 142 -10.74 12.02 -5.99
CA ASP A 142 -9.76 11.45 -6.93
C ASP A 142 -9.22 12.48 -7.95
N THR A 143 -10.05 13.43 -8.37
CA THR A 143 -9.65 14.53 -9.26
C THR A 143 -8.65 15.46 -8.60
N ASP A 144 -8.85 15.77 -7.32
CA ASP A 144 -8.02 16.72 -6.58
C ASP A 144 -6.62 16.16 -6.38
N VAL A 145 -6.54 14.91 -5.92
CA VAL A 145 -5.26 14.20 -5.75
C VAL A 145 -4.50 14.10 -7.08
N PHE A 146 -5.20 13.82 -8.17
CA PHE A 146 -4.55 13.68 -9.47
C PHE A 146 -4.04 15.00 -10.04
N ASN A 147 -4.84 16.06 -9.92
CA ASN A 147 -4.49 17.40 -10.36
C ASN A 147 -3.35 17.98 -9.51
N ASP A 148 -3.27 17.61 -8.23
CA ASP A 148 -2.16 17.96 -7.32
C ASP A 148 -0.86 17.17 -7.58
N GLY A 149 -0.86 16.30 -8.60
CA GLY A 149 0.32 15.54 -9.03
C GLY A 149 0.41 14.14 -8.45
N GLY A 150 -0.60 13.68 -7.70
CA GLY A 150 -0.71 12.32 -7.17
C GLY A 150 -1.28 11.32 -8.17
N HIS A 151 -1.43 10.07 -7.73
CA HIS A 151 -2.02 9.00 -8.53
C HIS A 151 -3.54 8.98 -8.45
N GLY A 152 -4.07 9.23 -7.25
CA GLY A 152 -5.51 9.34 -7.01
C GLY A 152 -5.88 8.88 -5.60
N VAL A 153 -7.19 8.73 -5.39
CA VAL A 153 -7.78 8.16 -4.17
C VAL A 153 -9.03 7.38 -4.53
N PHE A 154 -9.32 6.31 -3.80
CA PHE A 154 -10.62 5.65 -3.85
C PHE A 154 -11.01 5.12 -2.47
N TYR A 155 -12.30 4.91 -2.30
CA TYR A 155 -12.91 4.29 -1.12
C TYR A 155 -13.69 3.04 -1.54
N LEU A 156 -13.59 1.99 -0.74
CA LEU A 156 -14.34 0.73 -0.87
C LEU A 156 -15.51 0.71 0.13
N SER A 157 -15.37 1.41 1.24
CA SER A 157 -16.43 1.67 2.22
C SER A 157 -16.33 3.12 2.71
N HIS A 158 -17.39 3.64 3.32
CA HIS A 158 -17.36 4.98 3.90
C HIS A 158 -16.35 5.04 5.06
N PRO A 159 -15.36 5.95 5.05
CA PRO A 159 -14.46 6.16 6.18
C PRO A 159 -15.22 6.60 7.44
N LEU A 160 -14.70 6.25 8.61
CA LEU A 160 -15.34 6.58 9.90
C LEU A 160 -15.00 8.02 10.38
N GLY A 161 -14.10 8.72 9.70
CA GLY A 161 -13.55 10.00 10.13
C GLY A 161 -12.16 9.88 10.75
N PHE A 162 -11.33 10.92 10.58
CA PHE A 162 -9.98 10.98 11.13
C PHE A 162 -9.99 10.87 12.67
N SER A 163 -10.99 11.46 13.33
CA SER A 163 -11.15 11.39 14.78
C SER A 163 -11.41 9.98 15.32
N GLN A 164 -11.82 9.04 14.46
CA GLN A 164 -12.04 7.64 14.81
C GLN A 164 -10.82 6.77 14.52
N ILE A 165 -9.79 7.29 13.84
CA ILE A 165 -8.56 6.53 13.60
C ILE A 165 -7.84 6.32 14.94
N GLN A 166 -7.72 5.07 15.36
CA GLN A 166 -7.06 4.73 16.61
C GLN A 166 -5.53 4.88 16.48
N THR A 167 -4.97 4.64 15.30
CA THR A 167 -3.52 4.75 15.08
C THR A 167 -3.21 5.19 13.65
N VAL A 168 -2.40 6.25 13.53
CA VAL A 168 -1.69 6.58 12.29
C VAL A 168 -0.35 5.86 12.32
N ALA A 169 -0.19 4.81 11.52
CA ALA A 169 1.00 3.98 11.49
C ALA A 169 1.84 4.28 10.25
N ALA A 170 3.07 4.75 10.43
CA ALA A 170 3.93 5.18 9.33
C ALA A 170 5.16 4.30 9.13
N THR A 171 5.48 4.02 7.88
CA THR A 171 6.69 3.31 7.43
C THR A 171 7.29 4.01 6.21
N GLY A 172 8.41 3.48 5.73
CA GLY A 172 9.13 3.98 4.57
C GLY A 172 10.32 4.89 4.93
N PRO A 173 11.24 5.08 3.98
CA PRO A 173 12.46 5.85 4.18
C PRO A 173 12.20 7.34 4.47
N ASN A 174 11.11 7.90 3.94
CA ASN A 174 10.78 9.33 4.09
C ASN A 174 9.73 9.61 5.17
N ARG A 175 9.42 8.63 6.04
CA ARG A 175 8.38 8.75 7.08
C ARG A 175 8.61 9.88 8.07
N SER A 176 9.86 10.33 8.25
CA SER A 176 10.20 11.46 9.11
C SER A 176 9.54 12.78 8.66
N LEU A 177 9.03 12.85 7.43
CA LEU A 177 8.16 13.94 6.99
C LEU A 177 6.94 14.11 7.92
N LEU A 178 6.38 13.01 8.39
CA LEU A 178 5.22 12.99 9.29
C LEU A 178 5.56 13.44 10.72
N ALA A 179 6.84 13.35 11.14
CA ALA A 179 7.26 13.90 12.44
C ALA A 179 7.22 15.44 12.49
N LYS A 180 6.99 16.10 11.36
CA LYS A 180 6.88 17.56 11.22
C LYS A 180 5.43 18.03 11.07
N THR A 181 4.49 17.14 11.34
CA THR A 181 3.04 17.38 11.30
C THR A 181 2.50 17.38 12.72
N ASP A 182 1.28 17.87 12.93
CA ASP A 182 0.62 17.82 14.23
C ASP A 182 -0.07 16.45 14.50
N LEU A 183 0.11 15.48 13.60
CA LEU A 183 -0.44 14.14 13.75
C LEU A 183 0.32 13.32 14.80
N SER A 184 -0.43 12.58 15.64
CA SER A 184 0.16 11.57 16.51
C SER A 184 0.48 10.31 15.69
N VAL A 185 1.74 10.16 15.29
CA VAL A 185 2.18 9.10 14.38
C VAL A 185 3.03 8.06 15.09
N HIS A 186 2.63 6.79 14.96
CA HIS A 186 3.46 5.64 15.35
C HIS A 186 4.35 5.22 14.18
N PHE A 187 5.67 5.21 14.37
CA PHE A 187 6.60 4.69 13.37
C PHE A 187 6.74 3.18 13.50
N ALA A 188 6.04 2.45 12.63
CA ALA A 188 6.02 0.99 12.64
C ALA A 188 7.38 0.39 12.30
N ALA A 189 7.81 -0.57 13.13
CA ALA A 189 9.05 -1.31 13.02
C ALA A 189 8.79 -2.80 13.33
N PRO A 190 7.98 -3.50 12.50
CA PRO A 190 7.71 -4.91 12.71
C PRO A 190 9.03 -5.69 12.69
N ALA A 191 9.14 -6.69 13.57
CA ALA A 191 10.40 -7.41 13.79
C ALA A 191 11.60 -6.52 14.20
N GLY A 192 11.35 -5.32 14.71
CA GLY A 192 12.35 -4.44 15.33
C GLY A 192 12.96 -3.38 14.41
N ASP A 193 12.66 -3.37 13.11
CA ASP A 193 13.21 -2.39 12.17
C ASP A 193 12.18 -1.97 11.11
N VAL A 194 12.18 -0.68 10.73
CA VAL A 194 11.31 -0.16 9.67
C VAL A 194 11.58 -0.80 8.30
N MET A 195 12.83 -1.17 8.02
CA MET A 195 13.24 -1.81 6.77
C MET A 195 12.64 -3.22 6.63
N MET A 196 12.12 -3.77 7.73
CA MET A 196 11.44 -5.06 7.74
C MET A 196 9.96 -4.97 7.36
N THR A 197 9.34 -3.79 7.20
CA THR A 197 7.92 -3.72 6.79
C THR A 197 7.66 -4.42 5.46
N GLY A 198 8.46 -4.17 4.42
CA GLY A 198 8.33 -4.86 3.14
C GLY A 198 8.46 -6.40 3.27
N PRO A 199 9.59 -6.91 3.81
CA PRO A 199 9.78 -8.35 4.05
C PRO A 199 8.69 -9.00 4.90
N ILE A 200 8.27 -8.37 6.01
CA ILE A 200 7.22 -8.90 6.88
C ILE A 200 5.87 -8.91 6.17
N GLY A 201 5.56 -7.88 5.38
CA GLY A 201 4.35 -7.89 4.55
C GLY A 201 4.34 -9.02 3.54
N LEU A 202 5.47 -9.31 2.89
CA LEU A 202 5.59 -10.46 1.99
C LEU A 202 5.43 -11.81 2.72
N ILE A 203 5.94 -11.92 3.95
CA ILE A 203 5.77 -13.12 4.78
C ILE A 203 4.29 -13.34 5.11
N GLU A 204 3.58 -12.29 5.53
CA GLU A 204 2.16 -12.40 5.85
C GLU A 204 1.31 -12.70 4.60
N ALA A 205 1.59 -12.04 3.48
CA ALA A 205 0.94 -12.36 2.22
C ALA A 205 1.18 -13.82 1.83
N ALA A 206 2.41 -14.34 1.97
CA ALA A 206 2.74 -15.73 1.68
C ALA A 206 1.99 -16.71 2.59
N LYS A 207 1.93 -16.43 3.91
CA LYS A 207 1.14 -17.25 4.86
C LYS A 207 -0.32 -17.32 4.41
N LYS A 208 -0.96 -16.19 4.11
CA LYS A 208 -2.37 -16.17 3.71
C LYS A 208 -2.62 -16.87 2.38
N LYS A 209 -1.75 -16.64 1.40
CA LYS A 209 -1.87 -17.20 0.05
C LYS A 209 -1.60 -18.70 0.00
N PHE A 210 -0.64 -19.19 0.77
CA PHE A 210 -0.17 -20.58 0.71
C PHE A 210 -0.63 -21.48 1.84
N SER A 211 -1.14 -20.93 2.95
CA SER A 211 -1.81 -21.74 4.00
C SER A 211 -3.27 -22.07 3.67
N SER A 212 -3.82 -21.48 2.60
CA SER A 212 -5.16 -21.79 2.08
C SER A 212 -5.16 -22.92 1.02
N THR A 213 -4.00 -23.57 0.83
CA THR A 213 -3.80 -24.80 0.03
C THR A 213 -3.22 -25.88 0.92
#